data_AF-Q6CDS7-F1
#
_entry.id   AF-Q6CDS7-F1
#
_cell.length_a   1.000
_cell.length_b   1.000
_cell.length_c   1.000
_cell.angle_alpha   90.00
_cell.angle_beta   90.00
_cell.angle_gamma   90.00
#
_symmetry.space_group_name_H-M   'P 1'
#
loop_
_entity.id
_entity.type
_entity.pdbx_description
1 polymer ?
#
loop_
_entity_poly.entity_id
_entity_poly.type
_entity_poly.pdbx_seq_one_letter_code
_entity_poly.pdbx_strand_id
1 'polypeptide(L)'
;MTAASASSDASAPTKLAGRQLFEKLGKPKTIVAPMVDQSELAWRILSRRHGADLCYTPMFHAKLFGTSERYREEMFGPMDGDQTTDRPLVVQFCANDPDELLAAAKLVEDRCDAVDLNLGCPQGIARKGHYGSFLMEDWDLIHKLINKLHLELKVPVTAKMRVFDDRDKTLEYAKMIINAGAQFLTIHGRTREMKGQQTGLADWEIIKYVRENLPKDTVVFANGNVLYSEDIEKCMEETTTDAVMSAEGNLYNPAIFNKPTDKDVNFPRVDKMLREYFEIVKETPGKASNTAMKSHFFKILHSFLPVETELRAEIGRTSKAGFDVWEKIVQKVEEKVAKIYEDPNVNDEVVIGEEEAWGGAYRTVPYWRCQPYFRRCNGEKANTMVSRQQKEAAEAKKKREAESGDETDKEDKETDTKKAKLE
;
A
#
# COMPACT_ATOMS: atom_id res chain seq x y z
N MET A 1 27.40 24.52 -56.35
CA MET A 1 27.79 24.18 -54.97
C MET A 1 26.78 24.82 -54.04
N THR A 2 25.75 24.07 -53.63
CA THR A 2 24.75 24.50 -52.65
C THR A 2 24.89 23.58 -51.45
N ALA A 3 25.45 24.13 -50.37
CA ALA A 3 25.62 23.44 -49.10
C ALA A 3 24.25 23.25 -48.44
N ALA A 4 23.85 22.00 -48.23
CA ALA A 4 22.72 21.65 -47.38
C ALA A 4 23.18 21.76 -45.91
N SER A 5 22.52 22.64 -45.14
CA SER A 5 22.69 22.70 -43.69
C SER A 5 22.00 21.50 -43.05
N ALA A 6 22.78 20.59 -42.46
CA ALA A 6 22.26 19.55 -41.60
C ALA A 6 21.63 20.20 -40.35
N SER A 7 20.32 20.04 -40.17
CA SER A 7 19.64 20.34 -38.92
C SER A 7 20.11 19.34 -37.87
N SER A 8 20.64 19.85 -36.75
CA SER A 8 21.00 19.06 -35.57
C SER A 8 19.78 18.31 -35.03
N ASP A 9 19.87 16.99 -35.00
CA ASP A 9 18.96 16.11 -34.25
C ASP A 9 18.91 16.57 -32.78
N ALA A 10 17.76 17.12 -32.37
CA ALA A 10 17.46 17.26 -30.96
C ALA A 10 17.12 15.85 -30.44
N SER A 11 18.08 15.20 -29.80
CA SER A 11 17.86 13.88 -29.17
C SER A 11 16.66 13.99 -28.23
N ALA A 12 15.65 13.14 -28.43
CA ALA A 12 14.51 13.05 -27.53
C ALA A 12 15.01 12.90 -26.07
N PRO A 13 14.41 13.61 -25.10
CA PRO A 13 14.87 13.54 -23.71
C PRO A 13 14.82 12.10 -23.23
N THR A 14 15.98 11.56 -22.82
CA THR A 14 16.10 10.20 -22.28
C THR A 14 15.30 10.09 -20.99
N LYS A 15 14.44 9.07 -20.86
CA LYS A 15 13.75 8.78 -19.59
C LYS A 15 14.77 8.56 -18.49
N LEU A 16 14.52 9.16 -17.32
CA LEU A 16 15.39 9.00 -16.15
C LEU A 16 15.48 7.53 -15.75
N ALA A 17 16.66 7.03 -15.38
CA ALA A 17 16.76 5.71 -14.77
C ALA A 17 16.02 5.65 -13.42
N GLY A 18 15.75 4.45 -12.90
CA GLY A 18 15.02 4.26 -11.63
C GLY A 18 15.58 5.12 -10.49
N ARG A 19 16.86 4.99 -10.15
CA ARG A 19 17.47 5.80 -9.08
C ARG A 19 17.38 7.31 -9.32
N GLN A 20 17.60 7.78 -10.56
CA GLN A 20 17.52 9.20 -10.92
C GLN A 20 16.09 9.74 -10.77
N LEU A 21 15.09 8.96 -11.17
CA LEU A 21 13.68 9.31 -10.94
C LEU A 21 13.40 9.43 -9.44
N PHE A 22 13.82 8.45 -8.65
CA PHE A 22 13.62 8.46 -7.20
C PHE A 22 14.23 9.69 -6.54
N GLU A 23 15.44 10.08 -6.95
CA GLU A 23 16.10 11.30 -6.49
C GLU A 23 15.36 12.57 -6.92
N LYS A 24 14.92 12.64 -8.19
CA LYS A 24 14.12 13.77 -8.70
C LYS A 24 12.80 13.94 -7.94
N LEU A 25 12.18 12.84 -7.51
CA LEU A 25 10.95 12.86 -6.72
C LEU A 25 11.19 13.17 -5.22
N GLY A 26 12.41 13.51 -4.82
CA GLY A 26 12.73 13.86 -3.43
C GLY A 26 12.99 12.66 -2.52
N LYS A 27 13.28 11.47 -3.08
CA LYS A 27 13.51 10.21 -2.35
C LYS A 27 12.31 9.84 -1.45
N PRO A 28 11.10 9.69 -2.02
CA PRO A 28 9.90 9.44 -1.24
C PRO A 28 10.03 8.15 -0.43
N LYS A 29 9.69 8.19 0.86
CA LYS A 29 9.73 7.03 1.76
C LYS A 29 8.34 6.53 2.13
N THR A 30 7.34 7.41 2.13
CA THR A 30 5.97 7.10 2.51
C THR A 30 5.04 7.17 1.29
N ILE A 31 4.45 6.04 0.92
CA ILE A 31 3.70 5.92 -0.34
C ILE A 31 2.26 5.49 -0.10
N VAL A 32 1.30 6.27 -0.61
CA VAL A 32 -0.12 5.86 -0.64
C VAL A 32 -0.31 4.84 -1.74
N ALA A 33 -0.82 3.66 -1.38
CA ALA A 33 -1.09 2.59 -2.32
C ALA A 33 -2.26 2.92 -3.28
N PRO A 34 -2.25 2.35 -4.50
CA PRO A 34 -3.42 2.39 -5.36
C PRO A 34 -4.53 1.51 -4.79
N MET A 35 -5.70 2.09 -4.57
CA MET A 35 -6.86 1.41 -4.01
C MET A 35 -8.11 1.83 -4.77
N VAL A 36 -8.80 0.85 -5.37
CA VAL A 36 -10.04 1.10 -6.14
C VAL A 36 -11.05 1.83 -5.25
N ASP A 37 -11.52 2.98 -5.73
CA ASP A 37 -12.44 3.89 -5.04
C ASP A 37 -11.99 4.34 -3.64
N GLN A 38 -10.68 4.31 -3.35
CA GLN A 38 -10.13 4.58 -2.02
C GLN A 38 -8.81 5.37 -2.01
N SER A 39 -8.26 5.72 -3.18
CA SER A 39 -7.06 6.57 -3.31
C SER A 39 -7.26 7.69 -4.34
N GLU A 40 -8.49 8.17 -4.42
CA GLU A 40 -8.95 9.34 -5.17
C GLU A 40 -8.35 10.64 -4.65
N LEU A 41 -8.50 11.73 -5.43
CA LEU A 41 -7.81 12.99 -5.19
C LEU A 41 -7.96 13.52 -3.76
N ALA A 42 -9.19 13.55 -3.22
CA ALA A 42 -9.41 14.05 -1.86
C ALA A 42 -8.63 13.23 -0.81
N TRP A 43 -8.59 11.91 -0.96
CA TRP A 43 -7.81 11.05 -0.07
C TRP A 43 -6.30 11.23 -0.23
N ARG A 44 -5.80 11.46 -1.45
CA ARG A 44 -4.40 11.77 -1.70
C ARG A 44 -3.99 13.09 -1.06
N ILE A 45 -4.82 14.13 -1.18
CA ILE A 45 -4.60 15.44 -0.53
C ILE A 45 -4.53 15.26 0.99
N LEU A 46 -5.50 14.55 1.58
CA LEU A 46 -5.50 14.26 3.02
C LEU A 46 -4.22 13.53 3.42
N SER A 47 -3.87 12.46 2.72
CA SER A 47 -2.67 11.66 3.04
C SER A 47 -1.38 12.47 2.93
N ARG A 48 -1.28 13.42 1.99
CA ARG A 48 -0.13 14.33 1.88
C ARG A 48 0.00 15.29 3.06
N ARG A 49 -1.13 15.86 3.51
CA ARG A 49 -1.15 16.68 4.73
C ARG A 49 -0.70 15.91 5.97
N HIS A 50 -0.81 14.59 5.92
CA HIS A 50 -0.44 13.64 6.96
C HIS A 50 0.80 12.79 6.60
N GLY A 51 1.72 13.35 5.81
CA GLY A 51 3.08 12.84 5.67
C GLY A 51 3.33 11.90 4.48
N ALA A 52 2.41 11.75 3.52
CA ALA A 52 2.66 10.99 2.29
C ALA A 52 3.56 11.75 1.29
N ASP A 53 4.69 11.15 0.92
CA ASP A 53 5.63 11.72 -0.06
C ASP A 53 5.14 11.49 -1.50
N LEU A 54 4.68 10.27 -1.81
CA LEU A 54 4.22 9.87 -3.15
C LEU A 54 2.84 9.21 -3.06
N CYS A 55 1.97 9.52 -4.01
CA CYS A 55 0.64 8.92 -4.05
C CYS A 55 0.37 8.22 -5.37
N TYR A 56 -0.46 7.17 -5.32
CA TYR A 56 -0.98 6.47 -6.48
C TYR A 56 -2.48 6.76 -6.64
N THR A 57 -2.95 6.90 -7.88
CA THR A 57 -4.38 6.94 -8.19
C THR A 57 -5.09 5.63 -7.83
N PRO A 58 -6.43 5.58 -7.84
CA PRO A 58 -7.12 4.31 -7.94
C PRO A 58 -6.67 3.56 -9.20
N MET A 59 -6.85 2.24 -9.20
CA MET A 59 -6.58 1.42 -10.39
C MET A 59 -7.65 1.69 -11.45
N PHE A 60 -7.24 2.21 -12.61
CA PHE A 60 -8.13 2.48 -13.74
C PHE A 60 -8.11 1.34 -14.76
N HIS A 61 -9.26 0.99 -15.34
CA HIS A 61 -9.30 0.04 -16.45
C HIS A 61 -8.89 0.73 -17.75
N ALA A 62 -7.75 0.34 -18.34
CA ALA A 62 -7.17 1.03 -19.49
C ALA A 62 -8.13 1.18 -20.67
N LYS A 63 -8.76 0.08 -21.12
CA LYS A 63 -9.78 0.11 -22.19
C LYS A 63 -10.88 1.14 -21.94
N LEU A 64 -11.49 1.13 -20.76
CA LEU A 64 -12.58 2.05 -20.41
C LEU A 64 -12.06 3.49 -20.35
N PHE A 65 -10.88 3.71 -19.78
CA PHE A 65 -10.27 5.04 -19.68
C PHE A 65 -9.93 5.65 -21.05
N GLY A 66 -9.43 4.82 -21.97
CA GLY A 66 -9.10 5.22 -23.33
C GLY A 66 -10.32 5.48 -24.21
N THR A 67 -11.39 4.69 -24.05
CA THR A 67 -12.56 4.71 -24.97
C THR A 67 -13.79 5.45 -24.44
N SER A 68 -13.89 5.67 -23.12
CA SER A 68 -15.03 6.35 -22.50
C SER A 68 -14.58 7.61 -21.78
N GLU A 69 -14.83 8.76 -22.41
CA GLU A 69 -14.59 10.08 -21.80
C GLU A 69 -15.34 10.24 -20.48
N ARG A 70 -16.60 9.78 -20.42
CA ARG A 70 -17.37 9.78 -19.18
C ARG A 70 -16.67 9.00 -18.06
N TYR A 71 -16.18 7.79 -18.32
CA TYR A 71 -15.46 7.02 -17.30
C TYR A 71 -14.19 7.75 -16.85
N ARG A 72 -13.45 8.31 -17.81
CA ARG A 72 -12.22 9.08 -17.53
C ARG A 72 -12.49 10.30 -16.65
N GLU A 73 -13.48 11.13 -16.98
CA GLU A 73 -13.84 12.32 -16.20
C GLU A 73 -14.41 11.98 -14.81
N GLU A 74 -15.09 10.84 -14.68
CA GLU A 74 -15.60 10.37 -13.39
C GLU A 74 -14.47 9.92 -12.44
N MET A 75 -13.37 9.38 -12.98
CA MET A 75 -12.27 8.78 -12.22
C MET A 75 -11.02 9.68 -12.08
N PHE A 76 -10.77 10.57 -13.03
CA PHE A 76 -9.59 11.44 -13.10
C PHE A 76 -10.03 12.85 -13.56
N GLY A 77 -10.47 13.65 -12.59
CA GLY A 77 -11.06 14.96 -12.79
C GLY A 77 -10.04 16.05 -13.10
N PRO A 78 -10.45 17.32 -13.21
CA PRO A 78 -9.57 18.42 -13.65
C PRO A 78 -8.41 18.74 -12.70
N MET A 79 -8.55 18.49 -11.40
CA MET A 79 -7.50 18.74 -10.40
C MET A 79 -6.58 17.53 -10.18
N ASP A 80 -6.90 16.35 -10.70
CA ASP A 80 -6.02 15.19 -10.59
C ASP A 80 -4.70 15.47 -11.33
N GLY A 81 -3.57 15.12 -10.72
CA GLY A 81 -2.26 15.41 -11.32
C GLY A 81 -1.88 16.90 -11.35
N ASP A 82 -2.59 17.77 -10.62
CA ASP A 82 -2.18 19.15 -10.45
C ASP A 82 -0.77 19.25 -9.84
N GLN A 83 0.03 20.17 -10.40
CA GLN A 83 1.46 20.29 -10.08
C GLN A 83 1.72 20.72 -8.63
N THR A 84 0.78 21.43 -8.02
CA THR A 84 0.92 21.99 -6.67
C THR A 84 0.25 21.13 -5.61
N THR A 85 -0.86 20.49 -5.97
CA THR A 85 -1.75 19.85 -5.00
C THR A 85 -1.64 18.33 -4.98
N ASP A 86 -1.36 17.68 -6.12
CA ASP A 86 -1.49 16.23 -6.26
C ASP A 86 -0.18 15.51 -6.66
N ARG A 87 0.85 16.25 -7.05
CA ARG A 87 2.16 15.69 -7.44
C ARG A 87 3.17 15.68 -6.27
N PRO A 88 4.07 14.68 -6.19
CA PRO A 88 4.35 13.67 -7.20
C PRO A 88 3.32 12.53 -7.29
N LEU A 89 2.83 12.20 -8.48
CA LEU A 89 1.71 11.28 -8.69
C LEU A 89 2.08 10.13 -9.64
N VAL A 90 1.69 8.91 -9.27
CA VAL A 90 1.72 7.74 -10.16
C VAL A 90 0.30 7.33 -10.55
N VAL A 91 0.02 7.24 -11.85
CA VAL A 91 -1.30 6.80 -12.34
C VAL A 91 -1.26 5.32 -12.65
N GLN A 92 -2.11 4.53 -11.97
CA GLN A 92 -2.13 3.08 -12.14
C GLN A 92 -3.24 2.61 -13.07
N PHE A 93 -2.88 1.74 -14.02
CA PHE A 93 -3.82 1.04 -14.89
C PHE A 93 -3.83 -0.47 -14.65
N CYS A 94 -4.98 -1.10 -14.92
CA CYS A 94 -5.05 -2.51 -15.28
C CYS A 94 -5.36 -2.66 -16.77
N ALA A 95 -4.71 -3.62 -17.41
CA ALA A 95 -4.85 -3.89 -18.84
C ALA A 95 -4.37 -5.31 -19.14
N ASN A 96 -4.72 -5.79 -20.34
CA ASN A 96 -4.22 -7.02 -20.94
C ASN A 96 -4.00 -6.89 -22.45
N ASP A 97 -4.05 -5.66 -22.97
CA ASP A 97 -3.74 -5.31 -24.35
C ASP A 97 -2.76 -4.12 -24.35
N PRO A 98 -1.58 -4.24 -24.98
CA PRO A 98 -0.58 -3.18 -25.01
C PRO A 98 -1.02 -1.89 -25.70
N ASP A 99 -1.81 -1.97 -26.77
CA ASP A 99 -2.26 -0.79 -27.52
C ASP A 99 -3.34 -0.04 -26.73
N GLU A 100 -4.30 -0.74 -26.12
CA GLU A 100 -5.30 -0.14 -25.23
C GLU A 100 -4.66 0.51 -24.00
N LEU A 101 -3.63 -0.14 -23.42
CA LEU A 101 -2.87 0.41 -22.30
C LEU A 101 -2.14 1.70 -22.69
N LEU A 102 -1.43 1.70 -23.81
CA LEU A 102 -0.71 2.88 -24.29
C LEU A 102 -1.67 4.03 -24.60
N ALA A 103 -2.78 3.76 -25.29
CA ALA A 103 -3.77 4.78 -25.61
C ALA A 103 -4.32 5.46 -24.34
N ALA A 104 -4.61 4.68 -23.29
CA ALA A 104 -5.05 5.23 -22.00
C ALA A 104 -3.94 6.02 -21.29
N ALA A 105 -2.71 5.50 -21.26
CA ALA A 105 -1.58 6.13 -20.60
C ALA A 105 -1.19 7.48 -21.23
N LYS A 106 -1.32 7.61 -22.57
CA LYS A 106 -1.08 8.88 -23.28
C LYS A 106 -2.01 10.01 -22.84
N LEU A 107 -3.20 9.69 -22.32
CA LEU A 107 -4.15 10.70 -21.85
C LEU A 107 -3.78 11.31 -20.49
N VAL A 108 -2.84 10.71 -19.75
CA VAL A 108 -2.39 11.17 -18.43
C VAL A 108 -0.91 11.53 -18.38
N GLU A 109 -0.17 11.31 -19.48
CA GLU A 109 1.29 11.46 -19.57
C GLU A 109 1.79 12.83 -19.06
N ASP A 110 1.09 13.92 -19.36
CA ASP A 110 1.50 15.27 -18.93
C ASP A 110 0.96 15.64 -17.52
N ARG A 111 0.17 14.76 -16.89
CA ARG A 111 -0.51 14.96 -15.60
C ARG A 111 -0.07 13.95 -14.54
N CYS A 112 1.07 13.30 -14.73
CA CYS A 112 1.64 12.38 -13.75
C CYS A 112 3.18 12.34 -13.84
N ASP A 113 3.81 11.78 -12.82
CA ASP A 113 5.26 11.59 -12.74
C ASP A 113 5.68 10.19 -13.21
N ALA A 114 4.75 9.23 -13.19
CA ALA A 114 4.92 7.90 -13.79
C ALA A 114 3.55 7.24 -14.07
N VAL A 115 3.56 6.24 -14.95
CA VAL A 115 2.43 5.34 -15.19
C VAL A 115 2.77 3.95 -14.62
N ASP A 116 1.86 3.36 -13.86
CA ASP A 116 2.04 2.06 -13.22
C ASP A 116 1.15 0.97 -13.84
N LEU A 117 1.72 -0.22 -14.02
CA LEU A 117 0.95 -1.42 -14.36
C LEU A 117 0.60 -2.22 -13.10
N ASN A 118 -0.71 -2.43 -12.87
CA ASN A 118 -1.19 -3.31 -11.81
C ASN A 118 -0.97 -4.79 -12.19
N LEU A 119 -0.14 -5.48 -11.41
CA LEU A 119 0.10 -6.93 -11.47
C LEU A 119 -0.26 -7.64 -10.15
N GLY A 120 -1.09 -6.98 -9.32
CA GLY A 120 -1.29 -7.39 -7.93
C GLY A 120 -2.75 -7.55 -7.49
N CYS A 121 -3.74 -7.06 -8.25
CA CYS A 121 -5.14 -7.15 -7.87
C CYS A 121 -5.68 -8.59 -8.00
N PRO A 122 -6.11 -9.24 -6.89
CA PRO A 122 -6.56 -10.64 -6.93
C PRO A 122 -8.10 -10.77 -6.95
N GLN A 123 -8.81 -9.67 -7.17
CA GLN A 123 -10.27 -9.61 -7.09
C GLN A 123 -10.94 -10.38 -8.24
N GLY A 124 -12.18 -10.81 -8.03
CA GLY A 124 -12.93 -11.57 -9.03
C GLY A 124 -13.11 -10.81 -10.36
N ILE A 125 -13.19 -9.48 -10.33
CA ILE A 125 -13.28 -8.67 -11.55
C ILE A 125 -11.98 -8.70 -12.37
N ALA A 126 -10.82 -8.77 -11.70
CA ALA A 126 -9.53 -8.95 -12.35
C ALA A 126 -9.37 -10.34 -12.96
N ARG A 127 -9.94 -11.37 -12.32
CA ARG A 127 -10.01 -12.71 -12.91
C ARG A 127 -10.83 -12.72 -14.19
N LYS A 128 -12.02 -12.13 -14.15
CA LYS A 128 -12.95 -12.08 -15.28
C LYS A 128 -12.40 -11.27 -16.45
N GLY A 129 -11.70 -10.17 -16.17
CA GLY A 129 -11.08 -9.32 -17.18
C GLY A 129 -9.66 -9.73 -17.57
N HIS A 130 -9.11 -10.80 -16.98
CA HIS A 130 -7.76 -11.28 -17.19
C HIS A 130 -6.69 -10.17 -17.08
N TYR A 131 -6.63 -9.51 -15.92
CA TYR A 131 -5.61 -8.50 -15.59
C TYR A 131 -5.18 -8.63 -14.12
N GLY A 132 -4.26 -7.77 -13.65
CA GLY A 132 -3.81 -7.79 -12.26
C GLY A 132 -2.99 -9.05 -11.96
N SER A 133 -3.22 -9.70 -10.82
CA SER A 133 -2.46 -10.91 -10.44
C SER A 133 -2.79 -12.14 -11.30
N PHE A 134 -3.74 -12.05 -12.22
CA PHE A 134 -4.06 -13.12 -13.18
C PHE A 134 -3.20 -13.09 -14.44
N LEU A 135 -2.30 -12.11 -14.54
CA LEU A 135 -1.23 -12.07 -15.54
C LEU A 135 0.08 -12.68 -15.01
N MET A 136 0.19 -13.00 -13.73
CA MET A 136 1.45 -13.41 -13.11
C MET A 136 2.10 -14.60 -13.82
N GLU A 137 1.33 -15.46 -14.47
CA GLU A 137 1.81 -16.61 -15.24
C GLU A 137 2.08 -16.30 -16.73
N ASP A 138 1.67 -15.13 -17.24
CA ASP A 138 1.83 -14.70 -18.64
C ASP A 138 2.92 -13.61 -18.77
N TRP A 139 4.18 -14.04 -18.67
CA TRP A 139 5.32 -13.12 -18.65
C TRP A 139 5.56 -12.43 -19.99
N ASP A 140 5.23 -13.08 -21.11
CA ASP A 140 5.34 -12.47 -22.44
C ASP A 140 4.37 -11.29 -22.59
N LEU A 141 3.12 -11.47 -22.14
CA LEU A 141 2.16 -10.37 -22.14
C LEU A 141 2.58 -9.23 -21.21
N ILE A 142 3.03 -9.53 -19.98
CA ILE A 142 3.53 -8.50 -19.05
C ILE A 142 4.69 -7.71 -19.67
N HIS A 143 5.65 -8.42 -20.28
CA HIS A 143 6.77 -7.78 -20.95
C HIS A 143 6.28 -6.84 -22.06
N LYS A 144 5.37 -7.29 -22.92
CA LYS A 144 4.79 -6.45 -23.99
C LYS A 144 4.09 -5.21 -23.45
N LEU A 145 3.29 -5.35 -22.39
CA LEU A 145 2.58 -4.23 -21.75
C LEU A 145 3.55 -3.17 -21.22
N ILE A 146 4.55 -3.59 -20.43
CA ILE A 146 5.52 -2.67 -19.81
C ILE A 146 6.44 -2.06 -20.87
N ASN A 147 6.98 -2.89 -21.77
CA ASN A 147 7.98 -2.44 -22.74
C ASN A 147 7.41 -1.43 -23.73
N LYS A 148 6.17 -1.64 -24.19
CA LYS A 148 5.50 -0.68 -25.06
C LYS A 148 5.33 0.69 -24.39
N LEU A 149 4.89 0.73 -23.13
CA LEU A 149 4.82 1.99 -22.37
C LEU A 149 6.22 2.60 -22.17
N HIS A 150 7.22 1.76 -21.87
CA HIS A 150 8.59 2.21 -21.62
C HIS A 150 9.19 2.88 -22.87
N LEU A 151 8.93 2.34 -24.07
CA LEU A 151 9.41 2.91 -25.32
C LEU A 151 8.61 4.13 -25.78
N GLU A 152 7.29 4.12 -25.60
CA GLU A 152 6.42 5.10 -26.27
C GLU A 152 5.95 6.26 -25.39
N LEU A 153 5.94 6.12 -24.06
CA LEU A 153 5.63 7.25 -23.17
C LEU A 153 6.81 8.23 -23.04
N LYS A 154 6.59 9.46 -22.57
CA LYS A 154 7.62 10.41 -22.12
C LYS A 154 7.92 10.23 -20.63
N VAL A 155 6.88 9.86 -19.86
CA VAL A 155 7.01 9.60 -18.43
C VAL A 155 7.54 8.19 -18.16
N PRO A 156 8.17 7.99 -17.00
CA PRO A 156 8.52 6.69 -16.46
C PRO A 156 7.38 5.68 -16.39
N VAL A 157 7.76 4.40 -16.43
CA VAL A 157 6.85 3.27 -16.19
C VAL A 157 7.24 2.55 -14.91
N THR A 158 6.27 2.19 -14.10
CA THR A 158 6.47 1.39 -12.87
C THR A 158 5.55 0.17 -12.88
N ALA A 159 5.79 -0.77 -11.98
CA ALA A 159 4.88 -1.89 -11.80
C ALA A 159 4.71 -2.25 -10.32
N LYS A 160 3.51 -2.70 -9.97
CA LYS A 160 3.18 -3.23 -8.64
C LYS A 160 2.79 -4.70 -8.73
N MET A 161 3.59 -5.57 -8.14
CA MET A 161 3.42 -7.02 -8.18
C MET A 161 3.04 -7.65 -6.84
N ARG A 162 2.59 -8.90 -6.90
CA ARG A 162 2.53 -9.86 -5.78
C ARG A 162 3.63 -10.91 -5.96
N VAL A 163 3.92 -11.67 -4.89
CA VAL A 163 4.92 -12.73 -4.90
C VAL A 163 4.33 -14.10 -5.24
N PHE A 164 5.17 -15.04 -5.67
CA PHE A 164 4.86 -16.48 -5.68
C PHE A 164 5.26 -17.12 -4.35
N ASP A 165 4.78 -18.33 -4.08
CA ASP A 165 5.26 -19.12 -2.93
C ASP A 165 6.74 -19.49 -3.08
N ASP A 166 7.23 -19.59 -4.32
CA ASP A 166 8.63 -19.81 -4.64
C ASP A 166 9.38 -18.48 -4.75
N ARG A 167 10.39 -18.29 -3.89
CA ARG A 167 11.20 -17.07 -3.83
C ARG A 167 12.06 -16.84 -5.08
N ASP A 168 12.55 -17.91 -5.71
CA ASP A 168 13.40 -17.82 -6.90
C ASP A 168 12.55 -17.47 -8.11
N LYS A 169 11.36 -18.08 -8.23
CA LYS A 169 10.37 -17.68 -9.23
C LYS A 169 9.94 -16.22 -9.06
N THR A 170 9.80 -15.76 -7.81
CA THR A 170 9.51 -14.35 -7.52
C THR A 170 10.63 -13.42 -7.95
N LEU A 171 11.89 -13.80 -7.74
CA LEU A 171 13.06 -13.05 -8.21
C LEU A 171 13.12 -12.99 -9.74
N GLU A 172 12.94 -14.11 -10.44
CA GLU A 172 12.93 -14.13 -11.91
C GLU A 172 11.78 -13.31 -12.49
N TYR A 173 10.63 -13.34 -11.84
CA TYR A 173 9.50 -12.48 -12.19
C TYR A 173 9.82 -10.99 -12.02
N ALA A 174 10.45 -10.60 -10.91
CA ALA A 174 10.90 -9.23 -10.67
C ALA A 174 11.92 -8.76 -11.73
N LYS A 175 12.91 -9.61 -12.05
CA LYS A 175 13.91 -9.33 -13.10
C LYS A 175 13.24 -9.12 -14.46
N MET A 176 12.28 -9.96 -14.83
CA MET A 176 11.52 -9.81 -16.07
C MET A 176 10.81 -8.46 -16.16
N ILE A 177 10.13 -8.03 -15.09
CA ILE A 177 9.44 -6.75 -15.02
C ILE A 177 10.40 -5.57 -15.22
N ILE A 178 11.56 -5.61 -14.54
CA ILE A 178 12.58 -4.56 -14.65
C ILE A 178 13.19 -4.53 -16.05
N ASN A 179 13.53 -5.70 -16.60
CA ASN A 179 14.10 -5.84 -17.95
C ASN A 179 13.12 -5.37 -19.03
N ALA A 180 11.81 -5.50 -18.81
CA ALA A 180 10.79 -4.96 -19.71
C ALA A 180 10.80 -3.41 -19.74
N GLY A 181 11.35 -2.75 -18.72
CA GLY A 181 11.53 -1.30 -18.67
C GLY A 181 10.90 -0.60 -17.47
N ALA A 182 10.43 -1.33 -16.45
CA ALA A 182 9.92 -0.74 -15.22
C ALA A 182 11.04 -0.10 -14.41
N GLN A 183 10.90 1.19 -14.09
CA GLN A 183 11.90 1.98 -13.37
C GLN A 183 11.77 1.85 -11.85
N PHE A 184 10.53 1.68 -11.34
CA PHE A 184 10.25 1.29 -9.96
C PHE A 184 9.51 -0.05 -9.92
N LEU A 185 9.80 -0.84 -8.90
CA LEU A 185 9.07 -2.07 -8.59
C LEU A 185 8.47 -2.01 -7.19
N THR A 186 7.15 -2.08 -7.07
CA THR A 186 6.50 -2.28 -5.78
C THR A 186 6.20 -3.76 -5.56
N ILE A 187 6.63 -4.32 -4.43
CA ILE A 187 6.42 -5.73 -4.08
C ILE A 187 5.46 -5.84 -2.92
N HIS A 188 4.28 -6.42 -3.16
CA HIS A 188 3.40 -6.88 -2.09
C HIS A 188 3.80 -8.30 -1.69
N GLY A 189 4.29 -8.48 -0.46
CA GLY A 189 4.76 -9.77 0.09
C GLY A 189 3.67 -10.82 0.30
N ARG A 190 2.54 -10.76 -0.41
CA ARG A 190 1.47 -11.75 -0.34
C ARG A 190 1.25 -12.36 -1.71
N THR A 191 0.94 -13.66 -1.75
CA THR A 191 0.56 -14.34 -2.99
C THR A 191 -0.83 -13.94 -3.46
N ARG A 192 -1.21 -14.31 -4.69
CA ARG A 192 -2.56 -14.04 -5.22
C ARG A 192 -3.68 -14.61 -4.35
N GLU A 193 -3.48 -15.80 -3.80
CA GLU A 193 -4.50 -16.52 -3.04
C GLU A 193 -4.70 -15.93 -1.63
N MET A 194 -3.71 -15.20 -1.12
CA MET A 194 -3.77 -14.47 0.14
C MET A 194 -4.66 -13.22 0.06
N LYS A 195 -5.98 -13.44 0.07
CA LYS A 195 -7.02 -12.42 0.02
C LYS A 195 -8.22 -12.75 0.90
N GLY A 196 -9.05 -11.76 1.20
CA GLY A 196 -10.25 -11.94 2.02
C GLY A 196 -9.91 -12.51 3.41
N GLN A 197 -10.53 -13.63 3.78
CA GLN A 197 -10.26 -14.33 5.05
C GLN A 197 -8.89 -15.02 5.09
N GLN A 198 -8.27 -15.27 3.94
CA GLN A 198 -6.97 -15.95 3.79
C GLN A 198 -5.80 -14.95 3.64
N THR A 199 -6.00 -13.68 4.01
CA THR A 199 -5.01 -12.62 3.72
C THR A 199 -3.65 -12.88 4.35
N GLY A 200 -3.60 -13.47 5.56
CA GLY A 200 -2.34 -13.74 6.26
C GLY A 200 -1.43 -12.52 6.41
N LEU A 201 -0.18 -12.78 6.80
CA LEU A 201 0.88 -11.77 6.85
C LEU A 201 1.55 -11.62 5.48
N ALA A 202 1.93 -10.41 5.11
CA ALA A 202 2.92 -10.22 4.06
C ALA A 202 4.28 -10.77 4.53
N ASP A 203 4.95 -11.51 3.66
CA ASP A 203 6.29 -12.01 3.83
C ASP A 203 7.29 -10.90 3.48
N TRP A 204 8.01 -10.39 4.47
CA TRP A 204 9.08 -9.40 4.28
C TRP A 204 10.42 -10.06 3.93
N GLU A 205 10.62 -11.33 4.26
CA GLU A 205 11.84 -12.08 3.93
C GLU A 205 11.94 -12.28 2.42
N ILE A 206 10.84 -12.61 1.74
CA ILE A 206 10.83 -12.71 0.27
C ILE A 206 11.06 -11.35 -0.40
N ILE A 207 10.54 -10.25 0.18
CA ILE A 207 10.79 -8.89 -0.34
C ILE A 207 12.28 -8.57 -0.22
N LYS A 208 12.88 -8.84 0.96
CA LYS A 208 14.32 -8.68 1.20
C LYS A 208 15.14 -9.51 0.21
N TYR A 209 14.81 -10.79 0.07
CA TYR A 209 15.49 -11.70 -0.85
C TYR A 209 15.49 -11.16 -2.27
N VAL A 210 14.33 -10.70 -2.77
CA VAL A 210 14.25 -10.10 -4.10
C VAL A 210 15.08 -8.83 -4.17
N ARG A 211 14.97 -7.93 -3.18
CA ARG A 211 15.68 -6.65 -3.18
C ARG A 211 17.21 -6.84 -3.23
N GLU A 212 17.75 -7.74 -2.43
CA GLU A 212 19.18 -8.02 -2.32
C GLU A 212 19.77 -8.66 -3.59
N ASN A 213 18.93 -9.35 -4.38
CA ASN A 213 19.33 -10.03 -5.61
C ASN A 213 19.02 -9.22 -6.89
N LEU A 214 18.51 -7.99 -6.76
CA LEU A 214 18.34 -7.05 -7.85
C LEU A 214 19.52 -6.06 -7.90
N PRO A 215 19.78 -5.42 -9.06
CA PRO A 215 20.77 -4.35 -9.15
C PRO A 215 20.57 -3.28 -8.05
N LYS A 216 21.68 -2.76 -7.52
CA LYS A 216 21.63 -1.77 -6.42
C LYS A 216 20.88 -0.50 -6.81
N ASP A 217 20.94 -0.10 -8.08
CA ASP A 217 20.25 1.09 -8.58
C ASP A 217 18.77 0.88 -8.86
N THR A 218 18.26 -0.36 -8.79
CA THR A 218 16.82 -0.62 -8.83
C THR A 218 16.16 -0.03 -7.59
N VAL A 219 15.07 0.71 -7.82
CA VAL A 219 14.25 1.28 -6.75
C VAL A 219 13.08 0.35 -6.48
N VAL A 220 12.97 -0.11 -5.23
CA VAL A 220 11.96 -1.07 -4.79
C VAL A 220 11.16 -0.51 -3.63
N PHE A 221 9.84 -0.65 -3.69
CA PHE A 221 8.93 -0.28 -2.60
C PHE A 221 8.34 -1.53 -1.94
N ALA A 222 8.45 -1.65 -0.62
CA ALA A 222 7.80 -2.71 0.14
C ALA A 222 6.32 -2.39 0.36
N ASN A 223 5.45 -3.40 0.32
CA ASN A 223 4.03 -3.25 0.62
C ASN A 223 3.48 -4.42 1.42
N GLY A 224 2.77 -4.11 2.50
CA GLY A 224 2.07 -5.08 3.35
C GLY A 224 2.54 -5.05 4.80
N ASN A 225 1.61 -5.29 5.74
CA ASN A 225 1.80 -5.30 7.19
C ASN A 225 2.25 -3.97 7.83
N VAL A 226 1.93 -2.83 7.23
CA VAL A 226 2.18 -1.50 7.83
C VAL A 226 0.92 -1.08 8.58
N LEU A 227 0.97 -1.13 9.91
CA LEU A 227 -0.17 -0.82 10.79
C LEU A 227 0.07 0.48 11.58
N TYR A 228 1.30 0.69 12.04
CA TYR A 228 1.72 1.85 12.81
C TYR A 228 2.79 2.66 12.05
N SER A 229 3.01 3.91 12.49
CA SER A 229 4.02 4.78 11.89
C SER A 229 5.43 4.20 12.02
N GLU A 230 5.71 3.55 13.14
CA GLU A 230 6.98 2.90 13.45
C GLU A 230 7.25 1.68 12.55
N ASP A 231 6.20 1.05 12.00
CA ASP A 231 6.36 -0.08 11.08
C ASP A 231 7.03 0.34 9.76
N ILE A 232 7.01 1.64 9.41
CA ILE A 232 7.61 2.16 8.19
C ILE A 232 9.13 2.02 8.23
N GLU A 233 9.77 2.51 9.30
CA GLU A 233 11.22 2.43 9.47
C GLU A 233 11.67 0.97 9.60
N LYS A 234 10.96 0.20 10.43
CA LYS A 234 11.22 -1.23 10.62
C LYS A 234 11.11 -2.03 9.31
N CYS A 235 10.08 -1.79 8.51
CA CYS A 235 9.91 -2.46 7.22
C CYS A 235 11.06 -2.12 6.26
N MET A 236 11.51 -0.87 6.20
CA MET A 236 12.67 -0.49 5.37
C MET A 236 13.96 -1.13 5.86
N GLU A 237 14.19 -1.17 7.18
CA GLU A 237 15.37 -1.80 7.77
C GLU A 237 15.42 -3.31 7.48
N GLU A 238 14.30 -4.01 7.67
CA GLU A 238 14.24 -5.45 7.44
C GLU A 238 14.33 -5.82 5.96
N THR A 239 13.61 -5.10 5.10
CA THR A 239 13.52 -5.41 3.66
C THR A 239 14.62 -4.78 2.82
N THR A 240 15.35 -3.79 3.35
CA THR A 240 16.36 -2.99 2.63
C THR A 240 15.81 -2.25 1.41
N THR A 241 14.49 -2.04 1.36
CA THR A 241 13.80 -1.35 0.27
C THR A 241 13.89 0.17 0.42
N ASP A 242 13.61 0.89 -0.66
CA ASP A 242 13.81 2.34 -0.73
C ASP A 242 12.67 3.14 -0.09
N ALA A 243 11.48 2.55 -0.03
CA ALA A 243 10.27 3.16 0.49
C ALA A 243 9.24 2.12 0.90
N VAL A 244 8.24 2.56 1.66
CA VAL A 244 7.13 1.73 2.12
C VAL A 244 5.82 2.29 1.58
N MET A 245 5.05 1.40 0.97
CA MET A 245 3.70 1.67 0.50
C MET A 245 2.67 1.12 1.50
N SER A 246 1.75 1.98 1.96
CA SER A 246 0.64 1.59 2.84
C SER A 246 -0.71 1.73 2.14
N ALA A 247 -1.60 0.76 2.40
CA ALA A 247 -2.95 0.70 1.84
C ALA A 247 -3.99 0.79 2.97
N GLU A 248 -4.42 -0.35 3.50
CA GLU A 248 -5.44 -0.39 4.57
C GLU A 248 -5.01 0.40 5.81
N GLY A 249 -3.74 0.34 6.24
CA GLY A 249 -3.25 1.12 7.37
C GLY A 249 -3.55 2.62 7.23
N ASN A 250 -3.24 3.18 6.05
CA ASN A 250 -3.56 4.58 5.73
C ASN A 250 -5.07 4.84 5.68
N LEU A 251 -5.91 3.93 5.18
CA LEU A 251 -7.37 4.12 5.16
C LEU A 251 -8.00 4.27 6.55
N TYR A 252 -7.53 3.50 7.52
CA TYR A 252 -8.05 3.54 8.89
C TYR A 252 -7.37 4.60 9.77
N ASN A 253 -6.13 4.94 9.43
CA ASN A 253 -5.40 6.02 10.06
C ASN A 253 -4.59 6.81 9.01
N PRO A 254 -5.14 7.94 8.48
CA PRO A 254 -4.45 8.76 7.49
C PRO A 254 -3.09 9.30 7.97
N ALA A 255 -2.95 9.46 9.30
CA ALA A 255 -1.73 9.90 9.97
C ALA A 255 -0.63 8.83 10.12
N ILE A 256 -0.81 7.65 9.53
CA ILE A 256 0.19 6.58 9.61
C ILE A 256 1.57 7.01 9.10
N PHE A 257 1.67 7.97 8.18
CA PHE A 257 2.94 8.43 7.64
C PHE A 257 3.59 9.56 8.46
N ASN A 258 2.91 10.11 9.47
CA ASN A 258 3.51 11.07 10.37
C ASN A 258 4.60 10.41 11.22
N LYS A 259 5.64 11.17 11.55
CA LYS A 259 6.67 10.69 12.49
C LYS A 259 6.04 10.43 13.87
N PRO A 260 6.45 9.36 14.57
CA PRO A 260 5.98 9.05 15.91
C PRO A 260 6.44 10.14 16.89
N THR A 261 5.52 11.01 17.31
CA THR A 261 5.82 12.15 18.19
C THR A 261 4.87 12.16 19.39
N ASP A 262 3.58 12.31 19.13
CA ASP A 262 2.54 12.27 20.14
C ASP A 262 1.25 11.62 19.62
N LYS A 263 0.32 11.34 20.55
CA LYS A 263 -0.95 10.66 20.24
C LYS A 263 -1.86 11.45 19.29
N ASP A 264 -1.82 12.78 19.30
CA ASP A 264 -2.66 13.60 18.43
C ASP A 264 -2.11 13.65 17.01
N VAL A 265 -0.79 13.55 16.85
CA VAL A 265 -0.14 13.42 15.55
C VAL A 265 -0.29 12.02 14.97
N ASN A 266 -0.13 10.96 15.75
CA ASN A 266 -0.10 9.58 15.24
C ASN A 266 -1.45 8.84 15.33
N PHE A 267 -2.32 9.23 16.26
CA PHE A 267 -3.67 8.67 16.44
C PHE A 267 -4.69 9.82 16.58
N PRO A 268 -4.83 10.67 15.55
CA PRO A 268 -5.68 11.85 15.62
C PRO A 268 -7.12 11.47 15.94
N ARG A 269 -7.84 12.38 16.60
CA ARG A 269 -9.26 12.15 16.90
C ARG A 269 -10.07 12.03 15.60
N VAL A 270 -11.04 11.13 15.62
CA VAL A 270 -11.85 10.83 14.43
C VAL A 270 -12.69 12.01 13.97
N ASP A 271 -13.16 12.87 14.88
CA ASP A 271 -13.91 14.09 14.55
C ASP A 271 -13.07 15.07 13.72
N LYS A 272 -11.81 15.29 14.12
CA LYS A 272 -10.90 16.20 13.43
C LYS A 272 -10.49 15.67 12.06
N MET A 273 -10.13 14.39 11.99
CA MET A 273 -9.75 13.75 10.74
C MET A 273 -10.93 13.71 9.75
N LEU A 274 -12.14 13.40 10.24
CA LEU A 274 -13.34 13.37 9.41
C LEU A 274 -13.72 14.75 8.89
N ARG A 275 -13.67 15.79 9.74
CA ARG A 275 -13.91 17.19 9.35
C ARG A 275 -12.94 17.62 8.25
N GLU A 276 -11.64 17.38 8.45
CA GLU A 276 -10.63 17.75 7.47
C GLU A 276 -10.88 17.06 6.12
N TYR A 277 -11.10 15.75 6.12
CA TYR A 277 -11.43 15.02 4.90
C TYR A 277 -12.68 15.57 4.22
N PHE A 278 -13.73 15.87 4.99
CA PHE A 278 -14.98 16.40 4.46
C PHE A 278 -14.81 17.77 3.77
N GLU A 279 -14.03 18.68 4.35
CA GLU A 279 -13.74 19.96 3.71
C GLU A 279 -12.94 19.78 2.42
N ILE A 280 -11.96 18.87 2.40
CA ILE A 280 -11.21 18.55 1.18
C ILE A 280 -12.15 18.02 0.10
N VAL A 281 -13.10 17.15 0.43
CA VAL A 281 -14.08 16.61 -0.53
C VAL A 281 -14.93 17.74 -1.14
N LYS A 282 -15.34 18.73 -0.33
CA LYS A 282 -16.11 19.89 -0.82
C LYS A 282 -15.31 20.77 -1.78
N GLU A 283 -14.01 20.90 -1.54
CA GLU A 283 -13.09 21.69 -2.36
C GLU A 283 -12.62 20.94 -3.63
N THR A 284 -12.77 19.61 -3.65
CA THR A 284 -12.31 18.77 -4.76
C THR A 284 -13.40 18.62 -5.83
N PRO A 285 -13.19 19.13 -7.07
CA PRO A 285 -14.14 18.94 -8.15
C PRO A 285 -14.15 17.49 -8.63
N GLY A 286 -15.31 17.05 -9.14
CA GLY A 286 -15.48 15.72 -9.74
C GLY A 286 -16.35 14.77 -8.92
N LYS A 287 -16.52 13.54 -9.43
CA LYS A 287 -17.42 12.54 -8.83
C LYS A 287 -16.70 11.49 -7.97
N ALA A 288 -15.41 11.26 -8.19
CA ALA A 288 -14.65 10.23 -7.48
C ALA A 288 -14.69 10.44 -5.96
N SER A 289 -14.28 11.61 -5.47
CA SER A 289 -14.28 11.96 -4.04
C SER A 289 -15.67 11.85 -3.42
N ASN A 290 -16.71 12.34 -4.11
CA ASN A 290 -18.10 12.23 -3.67
C ASN A 290 -18.59 10.78 -3.55
N THR A 291 -18.14 9.92 -4.47
CA THR A 291 -18.50 8.50 -4.49
C THR A 291 -17.77 7.73 -3.38
N ALA A 292 -16.51 8.06 -3.14
CA ALA A 292 -15.67 7.41 -2.14
C ALA A 292 -15.99 7.85 -0.70
N MET A 293 -16.50 9.08 -0.51
CA MET A 293 -16.68 9.73 0.79
C MET A 293 -17.36 8.85 1.84
N LYS A 294 -18.48 8.19 1.50
CA LYS A 294 -19.19 7.31 2.44
C LYS A 294 -18.30 6.18 2.94
N SER A 295 -17.53 5.56 2.05
CA SER A 295 -16.63 4.46 2.40
C SER A 295 -15.53 4.98 3.34
N HIS A 296 -14.92 6.12 3.04
CA HIS A 296 -13.91 6.75 3.90
C HIS A 296 -14.43 7.11 5.28
N PHE A 297 -15.67 7.58 5.40
CA PHE A 297 -16.32 7.80 6.69
C PHE A 297 -16.37 6.51 7.52
N PHE A 298 -16.72 5.36 6.92
CA PHE A 298 -16.69 4.07 7.60
C PHE A 298 -15.27 3.61 7.99
N LYS A 299 -14.24 4.04 7.26
CA LYS A 299 -12.84 3.71 7.55
C LYS A 299 -12.28 4.55 8.69
N ILE A 300 -12.40 5.88 8.61
CA ILE A 300 -11.98 6.82 9.66
C ILE A 300 -12.71 6.50 10.97
N LEU A 301 -14.02 6.25 10.91
CA LEU A 301 -14.84 5.98 12.08
C LEU A 301 -14.92 4.48 12.44
N HIS A 302 -14.00 3.64 11.94
CA HIS A 302 -14.12 2.20 12.07
C HIS A 302 -14.27 1.72 13.52
N SER A 303 -13.47 2.25 14.43
CA SER A 303 -13.54 1.92 15.87
C SER A 303 -14.64 2.70 16.60
N PHE A 304 -15.13 3.79 16.01
CA PHE A 304 -16.15 4.66 16.59
C PHE A 304 -17.58 4.14 16.40
N LEU A 305 -17.90 3.68 15.20
CA LEU A 305 -19.24 3.23 14.81
C LEU A 305 -19.76 1.96 15.51
N PRO A 306 -18.93 1.03 16.02
CA PRO A 306 -19.39 -0.06 16.86
C PRO A 306 -19.96 0.40 18.21
N VAL A 307 -19.48 1.52 18.74
CA VAL A 307 -20.04 2.15 19.95
C VAL A 307 -21.23 3.04 19.57
N GLU A 308 -21.05 3.86 18.55
CA GLU A 308 -22.07 4.80 18.05
C GLU A 308 -22.96 4.18 16.96
N THR A 309 -23.72 3.15 17.36
CA THR A 309 -24.50 2.31 16.42
C THR A 309 -25.59 3.07 15.66
N GLU A 310 -26.20 4.10 16.25
CA GLU A 310 -27.19 4.95 15.57
C GLU A 310 -26.57 5.73 14.42
N LEU A 311 -25.39 6.31 14.65
CA LEU A 311 -24.62 7.05 13.64
C LEU A 311 -24.20 6.11 12.49
N ARG A 312 -23.81 4.88 12.83
CA ARG A 312 -23.49 3.84 11.84
C ARG A 312 -24.68 3.58 10.91
N ALA A 313 -25.87 3.44 11.48
CA ALA A 313 -27.09 3.20 10.72
C ALA A 313 -27.48 4.41 9.87
N GLU A 314 -27.28 5.63 10.38
CA GLU A 314 -27.51 6.88 9.64
C GLU A 314 -26.60 6.97 8.41
N ILE A 315 -25.28 6.89 8.58
CA ILE A 315 -24.31 6.88 7.46
C ILE A 315 -24.64 5.75 6.47
N GLY A 316 -25.03 4.59 6.98
CA GLY A 316 -25.43 3.44 6.17
C GLY A 316 -26.61 3.72 5.23
N ARG A 317 -27.58 4.52 5.67
CA ARG A 317 -28.75 4.92 4.87
C ARG A 317 -28.47 6.11 3.95
N THR A 318 -27.47 6.93 4.24
CA THR A 318 -27.08 8.05 3.39
C THR A 318 -26.51 7.53 2.07
N SER A 319 -27.15 7.89 0.95
CA SER A 319 -26.72 7.54 -0.40
C SER A 319 -27.07 8.68 -1.35
N LYS A 320 -26.11 9.14 -2.15
CA LYS A 320 -26.28 10.27 -3.10
C LYS A 320 -26.86 11.54 -2.45
N ALA A 321 -26.59 11.75 -1.16
CA ALA A 321 -27.03 12.93 -0.44
C ALA A 321 -26.11 14.14 -0.71
N GLY A 322 -26.67 15.35 -0.67
CA GLY A 322 -25.91 16.60 -0.78
C GLY A 322 -25.07 16.90 0.47
N PHE A 323 -24.14 17.83 0.35
CA PHE A 323 -23.18 18.15 1.42
C PHE A 323 -23.84 18.62 2.73
N ASP A 324 -25.00 19.27 2.70
CA ASP A 324 -25.70 19.68 3.92
C ASP A 324 -26.10 18.49 4.82
N VAL A 325 -26.38 17.33 4.23
CA VAL A 325 -26.68 16.10 4.99
C VAL A 325 -25.41 15.54 5.62
N TRP A 326 -24.31 15.55 4.87
CA TRP A 326 -23.01 15.07 5.35
C TRP A 326 -22.42 15.99 6.42
N GLU A 327 -22.57 17.31 6.28
CA GLU A 327 -22.18 18.31 7.29
C GLU A 327 -22.85 18.00 8.63
N LYS A 328 -24.15 17.69 8.65
CA LYS A 328 -24.86 17.29 9.88
C LYS A 328 -24.30 16.00 10.49
N ILE A 329 -23.86 15.05 9.67
CA ILE A 329 -23.21 13.82 10.15
C ILE A 329 -21.86 14.15 10.79
N VAL A 330 -21.05 15.02 10.16
CA VAL A 330 -19.77 15.46 10.70
C VAL A 330 -19.97 16.17 12.04
N GLN A 331 -20.93 17.11 12.12
CA GLN A 331 -21.28 17.82 13.36
C GLN A 331 -21.71 16.86 14.47
N LYS A 332 -22.51 15.84 14.17
CA LYS A 332 -22.88 14.80 15.15
C LYS A 332 -21.68 14.01 15.68
N VAL A 333 -20.68 13.75 14.83
CA VAL A 333 -19.42 13.11 15.26
C VAL A 333 -18.67 14.06 16.20
N GLU A 334 -18.54 15.33 15.83
CA GLU A 334 -17.89 16.37 16.65
C GLU A 334 -18.57 16.51 18.02
N GLU A 335 -19.90 16.57 18.07
CA GLU A 335 -20.69 16.62 19.31
C GLU A 335 -20.50 15.37 20.18
N LYS A 336 -20.51 14.17 19.58
CA LYS A 336 -20.32 12.92 20.32
C LYS A 336 -18.91 12.83 20.89
N VAL A 337 -17.89 13.21 20.13
CA VAL A 337 -16.52 13.27 20.65
C VAL A 337 -16.41 14.33 21.74
N ALA A 338 -17.00 15.52 21.58
CA ALA A 338 -16.99 16.54 22.62
C ALA A 338 -17.58 16.03 23.96
N LYS A 339 -18.71 15.32 23.92
CA LYS A 339 -19.34 14.70 25.10
C LYS A 339 -18.45 13.68 25.80
N ILE A 340 -17.58 12.95 25.08
CA ILE A 340 -16.63 12.03 25.70
C ILE A 340 -15.65 12.80 26.60
N TYR A 341 -15.23 14.01 26.20
CA TYR A 341 -14.33 14.86 26.99
C TYR A 341 -15.02 15.62 28.12
N GLU A 342 -16.34 15.59 28.21
CA GLU A 342 -17.10 16.12 29.36
C GLU A 342 -17.04 15.17 30.57
N ASP A 343 -16.73 13.87 30.36
CA ASP A 343 -16.55 12.90 31.44
C ASP A 343 -15.23 13.19 32.19
N PRO A 344 -15.26 13.51 33.50
CA PRO A 344 -14.05 13.76 34.28
C PRO A 344 -13.14 12.52 34.40
N ASN A 345 -13.63 11.33 34.07
CA ASN A 345 -12.87 10.07 34.09
C ASN A 345 -12.40 9.63 32.70
N VAL A 346 -12.53 10.48 31.69
CA VAL A 346 -12.09 10.14 30.32
C VAL A 346 -10.61 9.76 30.32
N ASN A 347 -10.31 8.55 29.85
CA ASN A 347 -8.94 8.11 29.62
C ASN A 347 -8.63 8.17 28.12
N ASP A 348 -7.86 9.19 27.74
CA ASP A 348 -7.42 9.44 26.37
C ASP A 348 -5.94 9.09 26.17
N GLU A 349 -5.45 8.06 26.85
CA GLU A 349 -4.09 7.55 26.68
C GLU A 349 -4.01 6.45 25.64
N VAL A 350 -2.92 6.45 24.85
CA VAL A 350 -2.57 5.34 23.98
C VAL A 350 -1.57 4.46 24.74
N VAL A 351 -1.99 3.25 25.09
CA VAL A 351 -1.19 2.33 25.89
C VAL A 351 -0.48 1.36 24.96
N ILE A 352 0.84 1.27 25.09
CA ILE A 352 1.66 0.28 24.41
C ILE A 352 1.57 -1.04 25.20
N GLY A 353 1.18 -2.11 24.53
CA GLY A 353 1.10 -3.46 25.11
C GLY A 353 2.47 -4.11 25.27
N GLU A 354 2.45 -5.41 25.55
CA GLU A 354 3.67 -6.21 25.66
C GLU A 354 4.41 -6.28 24.33
N GLU A 355 5.74 -6.39 24.40
CA GLU A 355 6.56 -6.66 23.24
C GLU A 355 6.30 -8.08 22.73
N GLU A 356 5.93 -8.18 21.47
CA GLU A 356 5.66 -9.43 20.77
C GLU A 356 6.96 -10.02 20.20
N ALA A 357 6.94 -11.31 19.85
CA ALA A 357 8.12 -12.04 19.37
C ALA A 357 8.78 -11.46 18.10
N TRP A 358 8.04 -10.65 17.33
CA TRP A 358 8.55 -9.95 16.14
C TRP A 358 9.25 -8.63 16.50
N GLY A 359 9.42 -8.28 17.78
CA GLY A 359 10.15 -7.09 18.23
C GLY A 359 9.34 -5.80 18.11
N GLY A 360 8.03 -5.86 18.33
CA GLY A 360 7.17 -4.68 18.39
C GLY A 360 5.91 -4.97 19.20
N ALA A 361 5.06 -3.97 19.42
CA ALA A 361 3.95 -4.07 20.36
C ALA A 361 2.63 -3.57 19.76
N TYR A 362 1.53 -4.23 20.14
CA TYR A 362 0.19 -3.72 19.87
C TYR A 362 -0.14 -2.55 20.79
N ARG A 363 -1.03 -1.67 20.32
CA ARG A 363 -1.48 -0.50 21.08
C ARG A 363 -2.96 -0.61 21.39
N THR A 364 -3.34 -0.27 22.62
CA THR A 364 -4.72 0.02 22.97
C THR A 364 -4.95 1.51 22.75
N VAL A 365 -5.81 1.82 21.78
CA VAL A 365 -6.11 3.19 21.35
C VAL A 365 -7.57 3.50 21.67
N PRO A 366 -7.89 4.65 22.30
CA PRO A 366 -9.27 5.05 22.55
C PRO A 366 -10.12 5.03 21.28
N TYR A 367 -11.37 4.57 21.39
CA TYR A 367 -12.19 4.27 20.22
C TYR A 367 -12.60 5.50 19.38
N TRP A 368 -12.45 6.71 19.95
CA TRP A 368 -12.63 8.01 19.28
C TRP A 368 -11.37 8.54 18.59
N ARG A 369 -10.33 7.71 18.45
CA ARG A 369 -9.11 8.02 17.69
C ARG A 369 -8.94 7.10 16.49
N CYS A 370 -8.42 7.66 15.40
CA CYS A 370 -8.00 6.92 14.21
C CYS A 370 -6.96 5.89 14.62
N GLN A 371 -7.13 4.65 14.18
CA GLN A 371 -6.32 3.53 14.64
C GLN A 371 -6.34 2.38 13.64
N PRO A 372 -5.37 1.45 13.70
CA PRO A 372 -5.26 0.40 12.71
C PRO A 372 -6.43 -0.59 12.77
N TYR A 373 -6.80 -1.13 11.61
CA TYR A 373 -7.76 -2.21 11.54
C TYR A 373 -7.09 -3.58 11.56
N PHE A 374 -7.43 -4.36 12.59
CA PHE A 374 -7.06 -5.76 12.67
C PHE A 374 -8.16 -6.62 12.05
N ARG A 375 -7.90 -7.12 10.84
CA ARG A 375 -8.82 -8.03 10.15
C ARG A 375 -9.05 -9.29 10.98
N ARG A 376 -10.28 -9.78 11.04
CA ARG A 376 -10.55 -11.11 11.62
C ARG A 376 -10.38 -12.20 10.57
N CYS A 377 -9.72 -13.29 10.93
CA CYS A 377 -9.54 -14.50 10.14
C CYS A 377 -10.16 -15.66 10.94
N ASN A 378 -11.22 -16.29 10.42
CA ASN A 378 -11.97 -17.35 11.12
C ASN A 378 -12.52 -16.95 12.50
N GLY A 379 -12.95 -15.70 12.65
CA GLY A 379 -13.54 -15.19 13.90
C GLY A 379 -12.54 -14.61 14.90
N GLU A 380 -11.26 -14.96 14.80
CA GLU A 380 -10.17 -14.40 15.60
C GLU A 380 -9.55 -13.18 14.92
N LYS A 381 -9.11 -12.16 15.69
CA LYS A 381 -8.38 -11.02 15.11
C LYS A 381 -7.01 -11.47 14.61
N ALA A 382 -6.54 -10.92 13.50
CA ALA A 382 -5.27 -11.29 12.86
C ALA A 382 -4.09 -11.09 13.81
N ASN A 383 -4.09 -10.03 14.63
CA ASN A 383 -3.06 -9.86 15.65
C ASN A 383 -3.03 -11.03 16.66
N THR A 384 -4.20 -11.45 17.17
CA THR A 384 -4.31 -12.60 18.07
C THR A 384 -3.82 -13.89 17.43
N MET A 385 -4.18 -14.12 16.16
CA MET A 385 -3.72 -15.28 15.40
C MET A 385 -2.21 -15.28 15.20
N VAL A 386 -1.62 -14.13 14.88
CA VAL A 386 -0.18 -13.95 14.66
C VAL A 386 0.59 -14.23 15.94
N SER A 387 0.19 -13.61 17.06
CA SER A 387 0.81 -13.88 18.37
C SER A 387 0.76 -15.37 18.71
N ARG A 388 -0.34 -16.08 18.39
CA ARG A 388 -0.45 -17.53 18.59
C ARG A 388 0.49 -18.32 17.68
N GLN A 389 0.48 -18.06 16.37
CA GLN A 389 1.33 -18.75 15.40
C GLN A 389 2.82 -18.56 15.71
N GLN A 390 3.20 -17.37 16.17
CA GLN A 390 4.57 -17.08 16.58
C GLN A 390 4.95 -17.76 17.89
N LYS A 391 4.05 -17.82 18.87
CA LYS A 391 4.26 -18.62 20.09
C LYS A 391 4.46 -20.10 19.74
N GLU A 392 3.62 -20.65 18.87
CA GLU A 392 3.73 -22.02 18.37
C GLU A 392 5.06 -22.25 17.61
N ALA A 393 5.47 -21.32 16.75
CA ALA A 393 6.73 -21.40 16.02
C ALA A 393 7.96 -21.27 16.93
N ALA A 394 7.93 -20.38 17.92
CA ALA A 394 8.98 -20.22 18.92
C ALA A 394 9.08 -21.44 19.85
N GLU A 395 7.96 -22.03 20.25
CA GLU A 395 7.89 -23.28 21.00
C GLU A 395 8.42 -24.45 20.17
N ALA A 396 8.04 -24.55 18.90
CA ALA A 396 8.56 -25.56 17.98
C ALA A 396 10.07 -25.41 17.76
N LYS A 397 10.58 -24.17 17.65
CA LYS A 397 12.01 -23.88 17.54
C LYS A 397 12.75 -24.30 18.82
N LYS A 398 12.26 -23.90 20.00
CA LYS A 398 12.83 -24.33 21.29
C LYS A 398 12.83 -25.85 21.44
N LYS A 399 11.77 -26.53 20.98
CA LYS A 399 11.67 -27.99 21.03
C LYS A 399 12.69 -28.66 20.11
N ARG A 400 12.88 -28.15 18.88
CA ARG A 400 13.92 -28.63 17.95
C ARG A 400 15.33 -28.39 18.49
N GLU A 401 15.57 -27.23 19.10
CA GLU A 401 16.86 -26.91 19.73
C GLU A 401 17.14 -27.83 20.93
N ALA A 402 16.13 -28.12 21.76
CA ALA A 402 16.23 -29.07 22.87
C ALA A 402 16.45 -30.52 22.40
N GLU A 403 15.79 -30.94 21.32
CA GLU A 403 15.99 -32.26 20.71
C GLU A 403 17.38 -32.39 20.07
N SER A 404 17.94 -31.31 19.49
CA SER A 404 19.31 -31.29 18.94
C SER A 404 20.41 -31.19 20.01
N GLY A 405 20.11 -30.59 21.16
CA GLY A 405 21.01 -30.55 22.32
C GLY A 405 21.17 -31.91 23.01
N ASP A 406 20.16 -32.78 22.91
CA ASP A 406 20.18 -34.12 23.51
C ASP A 406 20.83 -35.19 22.60
N GLU A 407 21.10 -34.86 21.32
CA GLU A 407 21.93 -35.68 20.42
C GLU A 407 23.43 -35.40 20.58
N THR A 408 23.81 -34.13 20.83
CA THR A 408 25.21 -33.75 21.07
C THR A 408 25.74 -34.32 22.38
N ASP A 409 24.93 -34.37 23.43
CA ASP A 409 25.28 -35.02 24.71
C ASP A 409 25.34 -36.57 24.66
N LYS A 410 24.76 -37.19 23.62
CA LYS A 410 24.82 -38.64 23.40
C LYS A 410 26.02 -39.06 22.55
N GLU A 411 26.40 -38.28 21.53
CA GLU A 411 27.60 -38.56 20.73
C GLU A 411 28.91 -38.37 21.54
N ASP A 412 28.96 -37.40 22.46
CA ASP A 412 30.12 -37.18 23.34
C ASP A 412 30.29 -38.29 24.39
N LYS A 413 29.19 -38.91 24.86
CA LYS A 413 29.26 -40.07 25.77
C LYS A 413 29.61 -41.38 25.07
N GLU A 414 29.23 -41.55 23.80
CA GLU A 414 29.53 -42.77 23.06
C GLU A 414 30.98 -42.81 22.52
N THR A 415 31.60 -41.63 22.29
CA THR A 415 33.01 -41.50 21.91
C THR A 415 33.96 -41.71 23.09
N ASP A 416 33.62 -41.25 24.31
CA ASP A 416 34.46 -41.49 25.50
C ASP A 416 34.45 -42.95 25.96
N THR A 417 33.33 -43.67 25.78
CA THR A 417 33.25 -45.08 26.17
C THR A 417 34.04 -46.01 25.22
N LYS A 418 34.30 -45.58 23.97
CA LYS A 418 35.14 -46.33 23.02
C LYS A 418 36.65 -46.09 23.20
N LYS A 419 37.05 -44.96 23.79
CA LYS A 419 38.47 -44.69 24.11
C LYS A 419 38.97 -45.43 25.36
N ALA A 420 38.09 -45.72 26.32
CA ALA A 420 38.46 -46.45 27.54
C ALA A 420 38.56 -47.99 27.39
N LYS A 421 38.46 -48.55 26.17
CA LYS A 421 38.54 -49.99 25.90
C LYS A 421 39.74 -50.40 25.04
N LEU A 422 40.71 -49.50 24.85
CA LEU A 422 41.88 -49.69 23.99
C LEU A 422 43.20 -49.26 24.65
N GLU A 423 43.25 -49.25 26.00
CA GLU A 423 44.48 -49.24 26.80
C GLU A 423 44.59 -50.51 27.66
#